data_AF-A0A5A9F7H7-F1
#
_entry.id   AF-A0A5A9F7H7-F1
#
_cell.length_a   1.000
_cell.length_b   1.000
_cell.length_c   1.000
_cell.angle_alpha   90.00
_cell.angle_beta   90.00
_cell.angle_gamma   90.00
#
_symmetry.space_group_name_H-M   'P 1'
#
loop_
_entity.id
_entity.type
_entity.pdbx_description
1 polymer ?
#
loop_
_entity_poly.entity_id
_entity_poly.type
_entity_poly.pdbx_seq_one_letter_code
_entity_poly.pdbx_strand_id
1 'polypeptide(L)'
;MPTMCFQDDRPLSVAQFYSAFPSPWGGLQTYARFKVGELSPALKEAFCQYGIVKITDVFEPAEVERCMNVIKALSGLEDSDFPAVAQGTTDSFIFPGGIGHCPDLWPLVSDATVRKALDLLIDEPVCMITNTIGANFSSPGLHRDSVLDRPGTLDHDPGHYLIQVVIHANGPGRPKNSLAFIPFSHQRSIYARKSREAGVVHPADFFLIHHSVKMRALESGDCTELLEMERHIMKVDIDPGDIVLFDTRLIHSGDVLSSPKYMVINKYGPHSFFNDDLLIDVYKNTAPPNDCDFPEPFIEFLRRHDLMAPEAERALMAVDRVVLRNLAMLRPGSPMFIYGAGSAGRSFRVLLAERKLPDVQGFIDTNFSGEVDGLRCYSLSEYKEIHSKAHTILIVSTYGDEIRAGLEAVGIEGALDAFRFVKKKGNPYAF
;
A
#
# COMPACT_ATOMS: atom_id res chain seq x y z
N MET A 1 -41.48 16.11 1.76
CA MET A 1 -40.85 14.78 1.60
C MET A 1 -39.69 14.70 2.56
N PRO A 2 -39.46 13.56 3.22
CA PRO A 2 -38.74 13.49 4.49
C PRO A 2 -37.26 13.80 4.32
N THR A 3 -36.83 14.85 5.01
CA THR A 3 -35.47 15.12 5.45
C THR A 3 -35.10 14.09 6.51
N MET A 4 -34.07 13.28 6.28
CA MET A 4 -33.46 12.46 7.33
C MET A 4 -31.94 12.63 7.32
N CYS A 5 -31.50 13.15 8.47
CA CYS A 5 -30.19 13.29 9.08
C CYS A 5 -28.94 12.71 8.40
N PHE A 6 -27.93 13.56 8.27
CA PHE A 6 -26.61 13.29 8.85
C PHE A 6 -26.22 14.50 9.70
N GLN A 7 -26.28 14.36 11.03
CA GLN A 7 -25.60 15.26 11.95
C GLN A 7 -24.14 14.82 11.98
N ASP A 8 -23.26 15.68 11.50
CA ASP A 8 -21.81 15.54 11.53
C ASP A 8 -21.26 16.90 11.95
N ASP A 9 -20.70 16.98 13.16
CA ASP A 9 -20.25 18.21 13.80
C ASP A 9 -18.87 18.70 13.28
N ARG A 10 -18.52 18.31 12.06
CA ARG A 10 -17.38 18.85 11.29
C ARG A 10 -17.81 20.07 10.48
N PRO A 11 -16.88 20.97 10.08
CA PRO A 11 -17.22 22.08 9.20
C PRO A 11 -17.90 21.57 7.92
N LEU A 12 -19.11 22.10 7.64
CA LEU A 12 -20.03 21.75 6.55
C LEU A 12 -19.45 21.80 5.12
N SER A 13 -18.19 22.18 4.93
CA SER A 13 -17.62 22.55 3.62
C SER A 13 -17.00 21.38 2.84
N VAL A 14 -17.35 20.11 3.06
CA VAL A 14 -16.92 19.03 2.13
C VAL A 14 -18.02 18.02 1.90
N ALA A 15 -18.74 17.61 2.95
CA ALA A 15 -19.86 16.68 2.83
C ALA A 15 -21.03 17.24 2.00
N GLN A 16 -21.14 18.58 1.88
CA GLN A 16 -22.14 19.25 1.04
C GLN A 16 -21.84 19.19 -0.47
N PHE A 17 -20.66 18.71 -0.87
CA PHE A 17 -20.20 18.84 -2.27
C PHE A 17 -20.44 17.62 -3.15
N TYR A 18 -21.06 16.55 -2.63
CA TYR A 18 -21.61 15.55 -3.53
C TYR A 18 -22.66 16.17 -4.42
N SER A 19 -22.34 16.14 -5.71
CA SER A 19 -23.21 16.67 -6.74
C SER A 19 -24.60 16.03 -6.66
N ALA A 20 -25.63 16.85 -6.45
CA ALA A 20 -27.02 16.42 -6.56
C ALA A 20 -27.44 16.20 -8.03
N PHE A 21 -26.56 16.49 -8.99
CA PHE A 21 -26.81 16.25 -10.40
C PHE A 21 -26.87 14.75 -10.67
N PRO A 22 -27.79 14.30 -11.55
CA PRO A 22 -27.86 12.89 -11.92
C PRO A 22 -26.53 12.47 -12.56
N SER A 23 -26.03 11.32 -12.13
CA SER A 23 -24.84 10.74 -12.73
C SER A 23 -25.12 10.38 -14.19
N PRO A 24 -24.23 10.75 -15.13
CA PRO A 24 -24.39 10.35 -16.54
C PRO A 24 -24.32 8.84 -16.70
N TRP A 25 -23.76 8.12 -15.73
CA TRP A 25 -23.69 6.67 -15.72
C TRP A 25 -24.97 5.98 -15.22
N GLY A 26 -25.96 6.73 -14.71
CA GLY A 26 -27.12 6.16 -14.01
C GLY A 26 -27.99 5.22 -14.85
N GLY A 27 -27.91 5.29 -16.18
CA GLY A 27 -28.60 4.37 -17.10
C GLY A 27 -27.81 3.12 -17.48
N LEU A 28 -26.57 2.97 -17.00
CA LEU A 28 -25.67 1.87 -17.35
C LEU A 28 -25.38 1.01 -16.11
N GLN A 29 -25.22 -0.29 -16.33
CA GLN A 29 -24.57 -1.14 -15.36
C GLN A 29 -23.08 -0.79 -15.31
N THR A 30 -22.56 -0.49 -14.12
CA THR A 30 -21.17 -0.03 -13.92
C THR A 30 -20.31 -1.01 -13.12
N TYR A 31 -20.92 -2.03 -12.53
CA TYR A 31 -20.26 -3.17 -11.88
C TYR A 31 -21.17 -4.40 -11.93
N ALA A 32 -20.61 -5.58 -11.67
CA ALA A 32 -21.38 -6.81 -11.55
C ALA A 32 -21.37 -7.34 -10.10
N ARG A 33 -22.45 -8.06 -9.75
CA ARG A 33 -22.62 -8.70 -8.45
C ARG A 33 -22.74 -10.21 -8.65
N PHE A 34 -22.03 -10.98 -7.84
CA PHE A 34 -22.09 -12.43 -7.78
C PHE A 34 -22.36 -12.87 -6.35
N LYS A 35 -23.02 -14.03 -6.19
CA LYS A 35 -23.10 -14.72 -4.89
C LYS A 35 -21.95 -15.73 -4.78
N VAL A 36 -21.45 -15.99 -3.58
CA VAL A 36 -20.35 -16.96 -3.31
C VAL A 36 -20.54 -18.32 -4.02
N GLY A 37 -21.77 -18.84 -4.10
CA GLY A 37 -22.09 -20.12 -4.76
C GLY A 37 -22.18 -20.08 -6.29
N GLU A 38 -22.09 -18.90 -6.91
CA GLU A 38 -22.40 -18.66 -8.33
C GLU A 38 -21.17 -18.25 -9.15
N LEU A 39 -19.96 -18.33 -8.57
CA LEU A 39 -18.73 -17.99 -9.27
C LEU A 39 -18.48 -18.94 -10.45
N SER A 40 -18.36 -18.34 -11.63
CA SER A 40 -18.26 -19.00 -12.95
C SER A 40 -17.40 -18.14 -13.89
N PRO A 41 -17.07 -18.60 -15.12
CA PRO A 41 -16.34 -17.79 -16.10
C PRO A 41 -16.96 -16.41 -16.41
N ALA A 42 -18.27 -16.23 -16.17
CA ALA A 42 -18.94 -14.94 -16.28
C ALA A 42 -18.36 -13.86 -15.34
N LEU A 43 -17.70 -14.27 -14.25
CA LEU A 43 -16.96 -13.36 -13.36
C LEU A 43 -15.85 -12.62 -14.12
N LYS A 44 -15.08 -13.35 -14.94
CA LYS A 44 -13.99 -12.78 -15.74
C LYS A 44 -14.50 -11.84 -16.80
N GLU A 45 -15.55 -12.24 -17.53
CA GLU A 45 -16.19 -11.37 -18.53
C GLU A 45 -16.66 -10.06 -17.91
N ALA A 46 -17.33 -10.13 -16.76
CA ALA A 46 -17.78 -8.97 -16.02
C ALA A 46 -16.62 -8.11 -15.51
N PHE A 47 -15.58 -8.73 -14.94
CA PHE A 47 -14.41 -8.01 -14.44
C PHE A 47 -13.66 -7.29 -15.58
N CYS A 48 -13.41 -7.96 -16.70
CA CYS A 48 -12.80 -7.33 -17.87
C CYS A 48 -13.66 -6.16 -18.39
N GLN A 49 -14.99 -6.30 -18.38
CA GLN A 49 -15.90 -5.26 -18.84
C GLN A 49 -15.97 -4.05 -17.90
N TYR A 50 -16.11 -4.28 -16.59
CA TYR A 50 -16.44 -3.24 -15.61
C TYR A 50 -15.22 -2.74 -14.83
N GLY A 51 -14.17 -3.56 -14.70
CA GLY A 51 -13.00 -3.31 -13.86
C GLY A 51 -13.26 -3.50 -12.37
N ILE A 52 -14.49 -3.85 -11.99
CA ILE A 52 -14.93 -4.02 -10.61
C ILE A 52 -16.10 -5.00 -10.52
N VAL A 53 -16.05 -5.87 -9.53
CA VAL A 53 -17.11 -6.84 -9.20
C VAL A 53 -17.27 -6.95 -7.68
N LYS A 54 -18.48 -7.26 -7.25
CA LYS A 54 -18.83 -7.52 -5.85
C LYS A 54 -19.21 -9.00 -5.70
N ILE A 55 -18.64 -9.68 -4.71
CA ILE A 55 -19.06 -11.03 -4.32
C ILE A 55 -19.71 -10.94 -2.95
N THR A 56 -20.93 -11.45 -2.82
CA THR A 56 -21.70 -11.31 -1.58
C THR A 56 -21.75 -12.55 -0.74
N ASP A 57 -21.91 -12.31 0.56
CA ASP A 57 -22.02 -13.35 1.59
C ASP A 57 -20.79 -14.29 1.59
N VAL A 58 -19.59 -13.71 1.46
CA VAL A 58 -18.33 -14.47 1.45
C VAL A 58 -17.95 -14.89 2.87
N PHE A 59 -18.06 -13.97 3.83
CA PHE A 59 -17.75 -14.25 5.24
C PHE A 59 -19.00 -14.24 6.09
N GLU A 60 -19.09 -15.21 6.99
CA GLU A 60 -20.15 -15.29 7.98
C GLU A 60 -20.02 -14.14 9.01
N PRO A 61 -21.13 -13.69 9.64
CA PRO A 61 -21.11 -12.59 10.60
C PRO A 61 -20.10 -12.77 11.75
N ALA A 62 -19.92 -13.99 12.23
CA ALA A 62 -18.94 -14.30 13.28
C ALA A 62 -17.49 -14.08 12.83
N GLU A 63 -17.19 -14.34 11.56
CA GLU A 63 -15.85 -14.11 11.00
C GLU A 63 -15.60 -12.62 10.76
N VAL A 64 -16.62 -11.89 10.30
CA VAL A 64 -16.58 -10.42 10.19
C VAL A 64 -16.32 -9.79 11.55
N GLU A 65 -17.05 -10.21 12.59
CA GLU A 65 -16.87 -9.71 13.96
C GLU A 65 -15.48 -10.03 14.51
N ARG A 66 -15.00 -11.26 14.28
CA ARG A 66 -13.63 -11.67 14.66
C ARG A 66 -12.58 -10.78 13.99
N CYS A 67 -12.70 -10.54 12.68
CA CYS A 67 -11.82 -9.65 11.94
C CYS A 67 -11.86 -8.22 12.51
N MET A 68 -13.05 -7.69 12.79
CA MET A 68 -13.23 -6.37 13.39
C MET A 68 -12.47 -6.24 14.71
N ASN A 69 -12.63 -7.22 15.60
CA ASN A 69 -12.02 -7.22 16.92
C ASN A 69 -10.49 -7.29 16.84
N VAL A 70 -9.94 -8.06 15.90
CA VAL A 70 -8.49 -8.08 15.65
C VAL A 70 -8.00 -6.71 15.19
N ILE A 71 -8.70 -6.06 14.26
CA ILE A 71 -8.31 -4.72 13.78
C ILE A 71 -8.42 -3.67 14.89
N LYS A 72 -9.46 -3.71 15.73
CA LYS A 72 -9.59 -2.84 16.90
C LYS A 72 -8.43 -3.03 17.87
N ALA A 73 -8.09 -4.28 18.19
CA ALA A 73 -6.97 -4.59 19.08
C ALA A 73 -5.63 -4.09 18.54
N LEU A 74 -5.40 -4.22 17.22
CA LEU A 74 -4.17 -3.75 16.56
C LEU A 74 -4.08 -2.22 16.48
N SER A 75 -5.19 -1.57 16.15
CA SER A 75 -5.24 -0.12 15.95
C SER A 75 -5.35 0.68 17.26
N GLY A 76 -5.87 0.06 18.32
CA GLY A 76 -6.28 0.76 19.53
C GLY A 76 -7.49 1.67 19.33
N LEU A 77 -8.15 1.61 18.16
CA LEU A 77 -9.29 2.44 17.81
C LEU A 77 -10.61 1.68 17.96
N GLU A 78 -11.50 2.24 18.76
CA GLU A 78 -12.86 1.79 18.96
C GLU A 78 -13.85 2.62 18.12
N ASP A 79 -15.12 2.19 18.13
CA ASP A 79 -16.19 2.90 17.43
C ASP A 79 -16.42 4.30 18.01
N SER A 80 -16.17 4.47 19.31
CA SER A 80 -16.29 5.75 20.01
C SER A 80 -15.26 6.79 19.55
N ASP A 81 -14.18 6.36 18.90
CA ASP A 81 -13.12 7.26 18.42
C ASP A 81 -13.46 7.84 17.03
N PHE A 82 -14.45 7.28 16.33
CA PHE A 82 -14.83 7.73 15.00
C PHE A 82 -15.11 9.24 14.92
N PRO A 83 -15.89 9.87 15.82
CA PRO A 83 -16.11 11.32 15.76
C PRO A 83 -14.81 12.14 15.81
N ALA A 84 -13.85 11.73 16.64
CA ALA A 84 -12.56 12.41 16.75
C ALA A 84 -11.70 12.20 15.50
N VAL A 85 -11.66 10.97 14.97
CA VAL A 85 -10.95 10.67 13.71
C VAL A 85 -11.58 11.42 12.55
N ALA A 86 -12.91 11.42 12.47
CA ALA A 86 -13.67 12.14 11.47
C ALA A 86 -13.30 13.64 11.51
N GLN A 87 -13.24 14.24 12.70
CA GLN A 87 -12.90 15.65 12.91
C GLN A 87 -11.42 15.98 12.68
N GLY A 88 -10.57 14.97 12.45
CA GLY A 88 -9.13 15.14 12.33
C GLY A 88 -8.44 15.51 13.65
N THR A 89 -9.10 15.28 14.79
CA THR A 89 -8.52 15.48 16.13
C THR A 89 -7.82 14.23 16.65
N THR A 90 -7.98 13.10 15.96
CA THR A 90 -7.27 11.85 16.18
C THR A 90 -6.92 11.25 14.83
N ASP A 91 -5.76 10.60 14.73
CA ASP A 91 -5.33 9.96 13.49
C ASP A 91 -6.13 8.67 13.22
N SER A 92 -6.44 8.42 11.95
CA SER A 92 -6.87 7.10 11.51
C SER A 92 -5.71 6.10 11.58
N PHE A 93 -6.01 4.80 11.61
CA PHE A 93 -5.00 3.76 11.57
C PHE A 93 -4.88 3.16 10.16
N ILE A 94 -3.65 3.09 9.65
CA ILE A 94 -3.30 2.34 8.46
C ILE A 94 -2.02 1.56 8.73
N PHE A 95 -2.02 0.27 8.38
CA PHE A 95 -0.88 -0.61 8.55
C PHE A 95 -0.66 -1.42 7.26
N PRO A 96 0.11 -0.87 6.30
CA PRO A 96 0.55 -1.63 5.14
C PRO A 96 1.49 -2.77 5.58
N GLY A 97 1.38 -3.93 4.94
CA GLY A 97 2.02 -5.17 5.36
C GLY A 97 1.42 -5.79 6.63
N GLY A 98 0.43 -5.16 7.27
CA GLY A 98 -0.03 -5.50 8.61
C GLY A 98 -0.55 -6.92 8.78
N ILE A 99 -1.17 -7.51 7.74
CA ILE A 99 -1.68 -8.89 7.82
C ILE A 99 -0.55 -9.88 8.05
N GLY A 100 0.64 -9.63 7.51
CA GLY A 100 1.78 -10.52 7.70
C GLY A 100 2.13 -10.73 9.17
N HIS A 101 1.85 -9.72 9.99
CA HIS A 101 2.10 -9.72 11.43
C HIS A 101 0.92 -10.18 12.27
N CYS A 102 -0.19 -10.59 11.64
CA CYS A 102 -1.45 -10.90 12.31
C CYS A 102 -1.99 -12.26 11.85
N PRO A 103 -1.52 -13.38 12.44
CA PRO A 103 -1.94 -14.72 12.05
C PRO A 103 -3.46 -14.95 12.06
N ASP A 104 -4.18 -14.24 12.93
CA ASP A 104 -5.64 -14.30 12.97
C ASP A 104 -6.31 -13.79 11.68
N LEU A 105 -5.65 -12.93 10.90
CA LEU A 105 -6.17 -12.40 9.64
C LEU A 105 -5.70 -13.19 8.41
N TRP A 106 -4.74 -14.12 8.56
CA TRP A 106 -4.26 -14.94 7.44
C TRP A 106 -5.35 -15.74 6.71
N PRO A 107 -6.39 -16.28 7.38
CA PRO A 107 -7.49 -16.95 6.68
C PRO A 107 -8.16 -16.08 5.60
N LEU A 108 -8.16 -14.75 5.74
CA LEU A 108 -8.74 -13.83 4.74
C LEU A 108 -7.90 -13.76 3.45
N VAL A 109 -6.61 -14.08 3.54
CA VAL A 109 -5.68 -14.05 2.40
C VAL A 109 -5.83 -15.30 1.54
N SER A 110 -6.07 -16.45 2.17
CA SER A 110 -6.17 -17.76 1.52
C SER A 110 -7.60 -18.30 1.46
N ASP A 111 -8.61 -17.45 1.64
CA ASP A 111 -10.01 -17.87 1.64
C ASP A 111 -10.35 -18.60 0.33
N ALA A 112 -11.11 -19.69 0.41
CA ALA A 112 -11.40 -20.54 -0.74
C ALA A 112 -12.24 -19.83 -1.81
N THR A 113 -13.14 -18.93 -1.41
CA THR A 113 -13.94 -18.13 -2.33
C THR A 113 -13.09 -17.07 -3.01
N VAL A 114 -12.25 -16.37 -2.24
CA VAL A 114 -11.27 -15.41 -2.78
C VAL A 114 -10.34 -16.11 -3.77
N ARG A 115 -9.79 -17.28 -3.41
CA ARG A 115 -8.92 -18.06 -4.29
C ARG A 115 -9.63 -18.47 -5.58
N LYS A 116 -10.83 -19.04 -5.48
CA LYS A 116 -11.65 -19.40 -6.65
C LYS A 116 -11.92 -18.20 -7.56
N ALA A 117 -12.21 -17.02 -6.99
CA ALA A 117 -12.41 -15.80 -7.76
C ALA A 117 -11.12 -15.39 -8.49
N LEU A 118 -9.98 -15.41 -7.81
CA LEU A 118 -8.68 -15.07 -8.40
C LEU A 118 -8.29 -16.04 -9.53
N ASP A 119 -8.46 -17.35 -9.34
CA ASP A 119 -8.18 -18.37 -10.36
C ASP A 119 -9.11 -18.26 -11.59
N LEU A 120 -10.29 -17.67 -11.44
CA LEU A 120 -11.18 -17.35 -12.57
C LEU A 120 -10.76 -16.08 -13.32
N LEU A 121 -10.11 -15.14 -12.64
CA LEU A 121 -9.72 -13.84 -13.20
C LEU A 121 -8.33 -13.89 -13.86
N ILE A 122 -7.38 -14.61 -13.25
CA ILE A 122 -5.99 -14.67 -13.66
C ILE A 122 -5.70 -16.05 -14.25
N ASP A 123 -5.26 -16.11 -15.51
CA ASP A 123 -4.97 -17.38 -16.22
C ASP A 123 -3.62 -18.01 -15.85
N GLU A 124 -2.93 -17.44 -14.87
CA GLU A 124 -1.60 -17.81 -14.39
C GLU A 124 -1.63 -18.07 -12.88
N PRO A 125 -0.61 -18.74 -12.33
CA PRO A 125 -0.45 -18.83 -10.89
C PRO A 125 -0.53 -17.45 -10.24
N VAL A 126 -1.40 -17.33 -9.24
CA VAL A 126 -1.66 -16.09 -8.51
C VAL A 126 -0.71 -15.99 -7.32
N CYS A 127 -0.32 -14.77 -7.00
CA CYS A 127 0.48 -14.45 -5.82
C CYS A 127 -0.06 -13.20 -5.15
N MET A 128 0.22 -13.06 -3.86
CA MET A 128 -0.07 -11.84 -3.14
C MET A 128 1.09 -10.85 -3.30
N ILE A 129 0.76 -9.63 -3.68
CA ILE A 129 1.71 -8.55 -3.92
C ILE A 129 1.94 -7.73 -2.64
N THR A 130 0.86 -7.31 -1.98
CA THR A 130 0.89 -6.51 -0.76
C THR A 130 -0.46 -6.62 -0.05
N ASN A 131 -0.52 -6.15 1.19
CA ASN A 131 -1.72 -6.10 1.98
C ASN A 131 -1.74 -4.86 2.87
N THR A 132 -2.91 -4.42 3.30
CA THR A 132 -3.08 -3.28 4.21
C THR A 132 -4.25 -3.54 5.17
N ILE A 133 -4.04 -3.23 6.45
CA ILE A 133 -5.11 -3.13 7.46
C ILE A 133 -5.44 -1.66 7.67
N GLY A 134 -6.73 -1.32 7.80
CA GLY A 134 -7.17 0.04 8.09
C GLY A 134 -8.27 0.09 9.15
N ALA A 135 -8.21 1.09 10.04
CA ALA A 135 -9.28 1.44 10.96
C ALA A 135 -9.57 2.95 10.91
N ASN A 136 -10.84 3.30 10.76
CA ASN A 136 -11.34 4.65 10.51
C ASN A 136 -10.57 5.38 9.40
N PHE A 137 -10.11 4.64 8.39
CA PHE A 137 -9.30 5.16 7.30
C PHE A 137 -10.10 5.30 6.00
N SER A 138 -9.91 6.43 5.33
CA SER A 138 -10.33 6.65 3.96
C SER A 138 -9.25 7.44 3.23
N SER A 139 -9.07 7.15 1.94
CA SER A 139 -8.18 7.91 1.05
C SER A 139 -9.04 8.92 0.26
N PRO A 140 -9.13 10.19 0.71
CA PRO A 140 -9.99 11.17 0.07
C PRO A 140 -9.35 11.70 -1.22
N GLY A 141 -9.89 11.27 -2.35
CA GLY A 141 -9.48 11.74 -3.68
C GLY A 141 -9.46 10.59 -4.68
N LEU A 142 -9.88 10.86 -5.91
CA LEU A 142 -9.81 9.87 -6.99
C LEU A 142 -8.34 9.62 -7.36
N HIS A 143 -7.93 8.35 -7.34
CA HIS A 143 -6.58 7.91 -7.64
C HIS A 143 -6.58 6.50 -8.26
N ARG A 144 -5.40 6.05 -8.68
CA ARG A 144 -5.11 4.65 -9.06
C ARG A 144 -4.14 4.07 -8.05
N ASP A 145 -4.29 2.78 -7.78
CA ASP A 145 -3.43 2.02 -6.86
C ASP A 145 -2.32 1.25 -7.58
N SER A 146 -2.17 1.45 -8.89
CA SER A 146 -1.06 0.92 -9.67
C SER A 146 0.25 1.55 -9.17
N VAL A 147 0.98 0.79 -8.35
CA VAL A 147 2.32 1.10 -7.78
C VAL A 147 3.38 1.34 -8.87
N LEU A 148 3.00 1.19 -10.13
CA LEU A 148 3.84 1.25 -11.32
C LEU A 148 3.47 2.45 -12.19
N ASP A 149 3.37 3.63 -11.58
CA ASP A 149 3.18 4.92 -12.25
C ASP A 149 4.47 5.35 -13.00
N ARG A 150 5.19 4.39 -13.60
CA ARG A 150 6.14 4.64 -14.68
C ARG A 150 5.30 4.77 -15.95
N PRO A 151 5.38 5.90 -16.66
CA PRO A 151 4.70 6.08 -17.94
C PRO A 151 4.94 4.86 -18.84
N GLY A 152 3.87 4.17 -19.25
CA GLY A 152 3.94 3.08 -20.24
C GLY A 152 3.76 1.65 -19.75
N THR A 153 3.75 1.34 -18.44
CA THR A 153 3.93 -0.06 -18.00
C THR A 153 2.66 -0.90 -17.82
N LEU A 154 1.55 -0.36 -17.30
CA LEU A 154 0.31 -1.14 -17.06
C LEU A 154 -0.99 -0.52 -17.55
N ASP A 155 -1.05 0.82 -17.58
CA ASP A 155 -2.22 1.56 -18.04
C ASP A 155 -2.58 1.27 -19.51
N HIS A 156 -1.63 0.68 -20.25
CA HIS A 156 -1.75 0.32 -21.65
C HIS A 156 -1.79 -1.18 -21.92
N ASP A 157 -1.61 -2.03 -20.89
CA ASP A 157 -1.58 -3.48 -21.05
C ASP A 157 -2.88 -4.12 -20.58
N PRO A 158 -3.86 -4.37 -21.47
CA PRO A 158 -5.13 -4.98 -21.08
C PRO A 158 -4.97 -6.43 -20.60
N GLY A 159 -3.84 -7.09 -20.88
CA GLY A 159 -3.58 -8.49 -20.54
C GLY A 159 -3.00 -8.68 -19.14
N HIS A 160 -2.30 -7.69 -18.59
CA HIS A 160 -1.68 -7.78 -17.27
C HIS A 160 -2.28 -6.74 -16.32
N TYR A 161 -2.89 -7.21 -15.23
CA TYR A 161 -3.50 -6.35 -14.23
C TYR A 161 -3.33 -6.94 -12.83
N LEU A 162 -3.32 -6.06 -11.84
CA LEU A 162 -3.39 -6.43 -10.44
C LEU A 162 -4.83 -6.30 -9.96
N ILE A 163 -5.21 -7.17 -9.02
CA ILE A 163 -6.54 -7.21 -8.43
C ILE A 163 -6.41 -6.82 -6.97
N GLN A 164 -7.18 -5.82 -6.56
CA GLN A 164 -7.40 -5.54 -5.15
C GLN A 164 -8.68 -6.19 -4.67
N VAL A 165 -8.58 -6.92 -3.57
CA VAL A 165 -9.68 -7.52 -2.83
C VAL A 165 -9.86 -6.72 -1.55
N VAL A 166 -10.99 -6.00 -1.46
CA VAL A 166 -11.36 -5.19 -0.30
C VAL A 166 -12.38 -5.96 0.52
N ILE A 167 -12.06 -6.13 1.79
CA ILE A 167 -12.88 -6.79 2.80
C ILE A 167 -13.23 -5.74 3.85
N HIS A 168 -14.52 -5.54 4.10
CA HIS A 168 -14.98 -4.68 5.19
C HIS A 168 -15.42 -5.53 6.38
N ALA A 169 -14.82 -5.26 7.52
CA ALA A 169 -15.08 -5.97 8.78
C ALA A 169 -16.10 -5.22 9.66
N ASN A 170 -16.95 -4.37 9.09
CA ASN A 170 -17.95 -3.67 9.89
C ASN A 170 -19.04 -4.64 10.37
N GLY A 171 -19.48 -4.51 11.61
CA GLY A 171 -20.58 -5.35 12.13
C GLY A 171 -21.94 -5.09 11.44
N PRO A 172 -22.89 -6.05 11.51
CA PRO A 172 -24.25 -5.89 10.99
C PRO A 172 -24.97 -4.66 11.55
N GLY A 173 -25.86 -4.03 10.75
CA GLY A 173 -26.68 -2.90 11.17
C GLY A 173 -25.99 -1.52 11.15
N ARG A 174 -24.73 -1.46 10.70
CA ARG A 174 -23.99 -0.20 10.50
C ARG A 174 -24.31 0.42 9.14
N PRO A 175 -24.08 1.75 8.97
CA PRO A 175 -24.11 2.37 7.66
C PRO A 175 -23.18 1.63 6.70
N LYS A 176 -23.66 1.43 5.47
CA LYS A 176 -22.89 0.76 4.44
C LYS A 176 -21.67 1.62 4.11
N ASN A 177 -20.49 1.02 4.15
CA ASN A 177 -19.33 1.65 3.55
C ASN A 177 -19.35 1.39 2.06
N SER A 178 -18.96 2.39 1.27
CA SER A 178 -18.82 2.26 -0.16
C SER A 178 -17.38 2.39 -0.62
N LEU A 179 -17.08 1.79 -1.76
CA LEU A 179 -15.97 2.21 -2.60
C LEU A 179 -16.52 3.13 -3.70
N ALA A 180 -15.99 4.35 -3.78
CA ALA A 180 -16.32 5.29 -4.84
C ALA A 180 -15.40 5.06 -6.04
N PHE A 181 -15.93 5.12 -7.27
CA PHE A 181 -15.15 4.87 -8.47
C PHE A 181 -15.69 5.59 -9.70
N ILE A 182 -14.82 5.80 -10.70
CA ILE A 182 -15.20 6.22 -12.05
C ILE A 182 -15.39 4.96 -12.90
N PRO A 183 -16.61 4.68 -13.40
CA PRO A 183 -16.88 3.48 -14.19
C PRO A 183 -15.96 3.33 -15.39
N PHE A 184 -15.56 2.08 -15.67
CA PHE A 184 -14.78 1.69 -16.86
C PHE A 184 -13.37 2.31 -16.98
N SER A 185 -12.92 3.06 -15.98
CA SER A 185 -11.66 3.80 -16.02
C SER A 185 -10.39 2.94 -15.90
N HIS A 186 -10.56 1.64 -15.66
CA HIS A 186 -9.48 0.63 -15.67
C HIS A 186 -8.89 0.42 -17.08
N GLN A 187 -9.66 0.67 -18.14
CA GLN A 187 -9.20 0.56 -19.53
C GLN A 187 -9.67 1.73 -20.39
N ARG A 188 -8.72 2.47 -20.97
CA ARG A 188 -8.99 3.66 -21.80
C ARG A 188 -9.94 3.39 -22.98
N SER A 189 -9.80 2.24 -23.63
CA SER A 189 -10.64 1.84 -24.77
C SER A 189 -12.10 1.59 -24.35
N ILE A 190 -12.31 0.93 -23.20
CA ILE A 190 -13.64 0.68 -22.65
C ILE A 190 -14.24 2.00 -22.17
N TYR A 191 -13.49 2.81 -21.41
CA TYR A 191 -13.92 4.12 -20.96
C TYR A 191 -14.37 5.00 -22.13
N ALA A 192 -13.56 5.13 -23.19
CA ALA A 192 -13.88 5.96 -24.35
C ALA A 192 -15.14 5.50 -25.12
N ARG A 193 -15.41 4.19 -25.14
CA ARG A 193 -16.65 3.66 -25.73
C ARG A 193 -17.85 3.96 -24.83
N LYS A 194 -17.75 3.67 -23.54
CA LYS A 194 -18.85 3.81 -22.56
C LYS A 194 -19.15 5.28 -22.24
N SER A 195 -18.17 6.17 -22.26
CA SER A 195 -18.37 7.60 -22.11
C SER A 195 -19.21 8.16 -23.25
N ARG A 196 -18.99 7.73 -24.50
CA ARG A 196 -19.84 8.10 -25.64
C ARG A 196 -21.27 7.61 -25.48
N GLU A 197 -21.46 6.37 -25.02
CA GLU A 197 -22.81 5.82 -24.74
C GLU A 197 -23.53 6.62 -23.64
N ALA A 198 -22.80 7.07 -22.61
CA ALA A 198 -23.33 7.83 -21.48
C ALA A 198 -23.39 9.36 -21.68
N GLY A 199 -22.89 9.88 -22.80
CA GLY A 199 -22.78 11.33 -23.03
C GLY A 199 -21.72 12.05 -22.18
N VAL A 200 -20.72 11.33 -21.67
CA VAL A 200 -19.59 11.88 -20.91
C VAL A 200 -18.52 12.40 -21.87
N VAL A 201 -18.19 13.69 -21.74
CA VAL A 201 -17.22 14.37 -22.61
C VAL A 201 -15.80 14.40 -22.05
N HIS A 202 -15.63 14.09 -20.76
CA HIS A 202 -14.34 14.17 -20.08
C HIS A 202 -13.50 12.91 -20.30
N PRO A 203 -12.19 13.03 -20.59
CA PRO A 203 -11.28 11.89 -20.61
C PRO A 203 -11.08 11.31 -19.19
N ALA A 204 -10.67 10.05 -19.06
CA ALA A 204 -10.45 9.44 -17.74
C ALA A 204 -9.43 10.22 -16.89
N ASP A 205 -8.37 10.74 -17.51
CA ASP A 205 -7.31 11.49 -16.82
C ASP A 205 -7.83 12.80 -16.17
N PHE A 206 -8.98 13.33 -16.60
CA PHE A 206 -9.65 14.47 -15.95
C PHE A 206 -9.92 14.21 -14.46
N PHE A 207 -10.20 12.96 -14.09
CA PHE A 207 -10.53 12.62 -12.71
C PHE A 207 -9.30 12.43 -11.82
N LEU A 208 -8.09 12.29 -12.38
CA LEU A 208 -6.87 12.12 -11.59
C LEU A 208 -6.43 13.41 -10.88
N ILE A 209 -6.89 14.58 -11.36
CA ILE A 209 -6.63 15.87 -10.69
C ILE A 209 -7.66 16.19 -9.59
N HIS A 210 -8.57 15.28 -9.27
CA HIS A 210 -9.66 15.47 -8.31
C HIS A 210 -9.18 15.98 -6.95
N HIS A 211 -8.08 15.44 -6.41
CA HIS A 211 -7.55 15.90 -5.13
C HIS A 211 -7.15 17.39 -5.19
N SER A 212 -6.41 17.80 -6.24
CA SER A 212 -6.02 19.20 -6.43
C SER A 212 -7.23 20.11 -6.63
N VAL A 213 -8.25 19.66 -7.36
CA VAL A 213 -9.51 20.41 -7.56
C VAL A 213 -10.24 20.59 -6.24
N LYS A 214 -10.33 19.53 -5.42
CA LYS A 214 -10.93 19.57 -4.09
C LYS A 214 -10.22 20.57 -3.17
N MET A 215 -8.88 20.59 -3.17
CA MET A 215 -8.11 21.55 -2.38
C MET A 215 -8.35 23.00 -2.85
N ARG A 216 -8.40 23.24 -4.17
CA ARG A 216 -8.76 24.57 -4.70
C ARG A 216 -10.18 24.99 -4.34
N ALA A 217 -11.14 24.07 -4.37
CA ALA A 217 -12.52 24.35 -4.00
C ALA A 217 -12.63 24.72 -2.51
N LEU A 218 -11.88 24.04 -1.64
CA LEU A 218 -11.78 24.38 -0.21
C LEU A 218 -11.19 25.77 0.04
N GLU A 219 -10.15 26.14 -0.70
CA GLU A 219 -9.49 27.44 -0.56
C GLU A 219 -10.31 28.61 -1.12
N SER A 220 -10.94 28.40 -2.28
CA SER A 220 -11.65 29.45 -3.02
C SER A 220 -13.14 29.55 -2.72
N GLY A 221 -13.75 28.46 -2.21
CA GLY A 221 -15.20 28.30 -2.11
C GLY A 221 -15.91 27.98 -3.43
N ASP A 222 -15.24 28.05 -4.59
CA ASP A 222 -15.81 27.67 -5.87
C ASP A 222 -15.77 26.15 -6.07
N CYS A 223 -16.94 25.54 -6.02
CA CYS A 223 -17.10 24.09 -6.11
C CYS A 223 -17.56 23.63 -7.49
N THR A 224 -17.61 24.51 -8.50
CA THR A 224 -18.19 24.19 -9.81
C THR A 224 -17.49 23.00 -10.48
N GLU A 225 -16.16 23.03 -10.54
CA GLU A 225 -15.36 21.94 -11.14
C GLU A 225 -15.44 20.66 -10.30
N LEU A 226 -15.44 20.78 -8.96
CA LEU A 226 -15.57 19.64 -8.04
C LEU A 226 -16.92 18.94 -8.21
N LEU A 227 -18.02 19.69 -8.24
CA LEU A 227 -19.37 19.17 -8.46
C LEU A 227 -19.54 18.51 -9.83
N GLU A 228 -18.84 19.04 -10.84
CA GLU A 228 -18.79 18.44 -12.17
C GLU A 228 -18.01 17.12 -12.16
N MET A 229 -16.93 16.99 -11.40
CA MET A 229 -16.23 15.71 -11.24
C MET A 229 -17.07 14.72 -10.44
N GLU A 230 -17.59 15.12 -9.29
CA GLU A 230 -18.25 14.22 -8.34
C GLU A 230 -19.56 13.61 -8.87
N ARG A 231 -20.28 14.26 -9.80
CA ARG A 231 -21.45 13.63 -10.45
C ARG A 231 -21.10 12.39 -11.28
N HIS A 232 -19.85 12.21 -11.67
CA HIS A 232 -19.39 11.04 -12.42
C HIS A 232 -18.98 9.87 -11.51
N ILE A 233 -18.95 10.07 -10.20
CA ILE A 233 -18.58 9.05 -9.24
C ILE A 233 -19.77 8.11 -9.02
N MET A 234 -19.52 6.81 -9.18
CA MET A 234 -20.42 5.75 -8.76
C MET A 234 -19.92 5.14 -7.46
N LYS A 235 -20.83 4.49 -6.73
CA LYS A 235 -20.52 3.81 -5.47
C LYS A 235 -20.91 2.35 -5.55
N VAL A 236 -20.06 1.49 -5.00
CA VAL A 236 -20.41 0.10 -4.69
C VAL A 236 -20.43 -0.07 -3.18
N ASP A 237 -21.62 -0.34 -2.65
CA ASP A 237 -21.79 -0.69 -1.24
C ASP A 237 -21.10 -2.02 -0.93
N ILE A 238 -20.41 -2.08 0.21
CA ILE A 238 -19.77 -3.29 0.72
C ILE A 238 -20.43 -3.61 2.05
N ASP A 239 -21.37 -4.57 2.04
CA ASP A 239 -22.05 -4.99 3.25
C ASP A 239 -21.11 -5.90 4.07
N PRO A 240 -21.33 -6.02 5.40
CA PRO A 240 -20.58 -6.96 6.25
C PRO A 240 -20.56 -8.38 5.65
N GLY A 241 -19.37 -8.90 5.39
CA GLY A 241 -19.17 -10.24 4.80
C GLY A 241 -19.10 -10.27 3.28
N ASP A 242 -19.34 -9.15 2.60
CA ASP A 242 -19.06 -9.02 1.17
C ASP A 242 -17.59 -8.72 0.91
N ILE A 243 -17.15 -9.01 -0.31
CA ILE A 243 -15.87 -8.54 -0.84
C ILE A 243 -16.09 -7.79 -2.16
N VAL A 244 -15.23 -6.80 -2.41
CA VAL A 244 -15.14 -6.13 -3.70
C VAL A 244 -13.78 -6.42 -4.32
N LEU A 245 -13.78 -6.89 -5.55
CA LEU A 245 -12.58 -7.09 -6.36
C LEU A 245 -12.54 -6.01 -7.43
N PHE A 246 -11.44 -5.29 -7.56
CA PHE A 246 -11.28 -4.30 -8.63
C PHE A 246 -9.86 -4.28 -9.19
N ASP A 247 -9.77 -3.87 -10.45
CA ASP A 247 -8.51 -3.66 -11.16
C ASP A 247 -7.80 -2.44 -10.58
N THR A 248 -6.53 -2.55 -10.18
CA THR A 248 -5.81 -1.43 -9.55
C THR A 248 -5.69 -0.17 -10.41
N ARG A 249 -5.96 -0.28 -11.72
CA ARG A 249 -6.02 0.85 -12.67
C ARG A 249 -7.35 1.59 -12.65
N LEU A 250 -8.37 1.04 -12.00
CA LEU A 250 -9.64 1.72 -11.82
C LEU A 250 -9.43 2.99 -11.00
N ILE A 251 -9.90 4.12 -11.52
CA ILE A 251 -9.90 5.38 -10.78
C ILE A 251 -10.94 5.27 -9.69
N HIS A 252 -10.50 5.32 -8.44
CA HIS A 252 -11.35 5.10 -7.27
C HIS A 252 -10.94 5.99 -6.10
N SER A 253 -11.78 6.03 -5.08
CA SER A 253 -11.51 6.68 -3.81
C SER A 253 -12.21 5.97 -2.68
N GLY A 254 -11.68 6.13 -1.46
CA GLY A 254 -12.47 5.82 -0.28
C GLY A 254 -13.68 6.75 -0.21
N ASP A 255 -14.85 6.23 0.20
CA ASP A 255 -15.99 7.11 0.49
C ASP A 255 -15.68 8.01 1.70
N VAL A 256 -16.40 9.11 1.83
CA VAL A 256 -16.34 9.92 3.05
C VAL A 256 -16.70 9.05 4.24
N LEU A 257 -15.86 9.08 5.27
CA LEU A 257 -16.11 8.34 6.51
C LEU A 257 -17.36 8.91 7.18
N SER A 258 -18.47 8.19 7.06
CA SER A 258 -19.76 8.49 7.68
C SER A 258 -20.04 7.60 8.91
N SER A 259 -19.17 6.63 9.19
CA SER A 259 -19.24 5.73 10.33
C SER A 259 -17.88 5.10 10.61
N PRO A 260 -17.67 4.46 11.78
CA PRO A 260 -16.48 3.65 12.00
C PRO A 260 -16.27 2.64 10.88
N LYS A 261 -15.03 2.47 10.45
CA LYS A 261 -14.67 1.62 9.30
C LYS A 261 -13.47 0.75 9.61
N TYR A 262 -13.65 -0.56 9.53
CA TYR A 262 -12.57 -1.53 9.67
C TYR A 262 -12.43 -2.30 8.36
N MET A 263 -11.22 -2.35 7.80
CA MET A 263 -11.01 -2.93 6.48
C MET A 263 -9.68 -3.65 6.36
N VAL A 264 -9.68 -4.62 5.45
CA VAL A 264 -8.50 -5.33 4.96
C VAL A 264 -8.47 -5.20 3.44
N ILE A 265 -7.32 -4.84 2.90
CA ILE A 265 -7.10 -4.75 1.45
C ILE A 265 -5.96 -5.70 1.10
N ASN A 266 -6.25 -6.68 0.25
CA ASN A 266 -5.25 -7.60 -0.28
C ASN A 266 -5.05 -7.31 -1.77
N LYS A 267 -3.80 -7.24 -2.23
CA LYS A 267 -3.48 -7.05 -3.65
C LYS A 267 -2.85 -8.32 -4.20
N TYR A 268 -3.37 -8.81 -5.33
CA TYR A 268 -2.91 -10.01 -6.00
C TYR A 268 -2.54 -9.74 -7.46
N GLY A 269 -1.69 -10.58 -8.02
CA GLY A 269 -1.29 -10.54 -9.42
C GLY A 269 -0.78 -11.89 -9.91
N PRO A 270 -0.51 -12.02 -11.22
CA PRO A 270 0.14 -13.21 -11.76
C PRO A 270 1.61 -13.28 -11.31
N HIS A 271 2.19 -14.47 -11.19
CA HIS A 271 3.61 -14.65 -10.83
C HIS A 271 4.54 -13.90 -11.78
N SER A 272 4.20 -13.83 -13.07
CA SER A 272 4.94 -13.11 -14.11
C SER A 272 5.07 -11.61 -13.88
N PHE A 273 4.24 -11.03 -13.01
CA PHE A 273 4.26 -9.63 -12.66
C PHE A 273 5.45 -9.23 -11.79
N PHE A 274 6.03 -10.20 -11.10
CA PHE A 274 7.13 -9.98 -10.19
C PHE A 274 8.47 -9.96 -10.95
N ASN A 275 8.92 -8.75 -11.30
CA ASN A 275 10.33 -8.49 -11.59
C ASN A 275 11.05 -7.97 -10.33
N ASP A 276 12.38 -8.14 -10.29
CA ASP A 276 13.20 -7.83 -9.12
C ASP A 276 13.03 -6.37 -8.65
N ASP A 277 12.86 -5.42 -9.59
CA ASP A 277 12.70 -3.99 -9.29
C ASP A 277 11.38 -3.67 -8.57
N LEU A 278 10.25 -4.23 -9.03
CA LEU A 278 8.94 -4.02 -8.41
C LEU A 278 8.88 -4.62 -7.01
N LEU A 279 9.50 -5.79 -6.83
CA LEU A 279 9.58 -6.46 -5.54
C LEU A 279 10.37 -5.62 -4.53
N ILE A 280 11.50 -5.07 -4.95
CA ILE A 280 12.30 -4.18 -4.12
C ILE A 280 11.49 -2.94 -3.71
N ASP A 281 10.79 -2.28 -4.65
CA ASP A 281 10.00 -1.09 -4.35
C ASP A 281 8.80 -1.38 -3.45
N VAL A 282 8.09 -2.50 -3.68
CA VAL A 282 6.97 -2.92 -2.83
C VAL A 282 7.48 -3.26 -1.43
N TYR A 283 8.53 -4.06 -1.29
CA TYR A 283 9.02 -4.46 0.03
C TYR A 283 9.76 -3.37 0.80
N LYS A 284 10.38 -2.38 0.13
CA LYS A 284 11.08 -1.26 0.79
C LYS A 284 10.14 -0.17 1.29
N ASN A 285 9.00 0.08 0.63
CA ASN A 285 8.23 1.31 0.83
C ASN A 285 6.97 1.19 1.70
N THR A 286 6.50 -0.03 2.00
CA THR A 286 5.21 -0.24 2.72
C THR A 286 5.38 -0.69 4.17
N ALA A 287 6.55 -1.19 4.53
CA ALA A 287 6.87 -1.61 5.89
C ALA A 287 6.98 -0.41 6.87
N PRO A 288 6.46 -0.52 8.11
CA PRO A 288 6.96 0.29 9.22
C PRO A 288 8.48 0.10 9.34
N PRO A 289 9.21 1.02 10.00
CA PRO A 289 10.68 1.05 9.95
C PRO A 289 11.46 -0.23 10.33
N ASN A 290 10.84 -1.33 10.78
CA ASN A 290 11.52 -2.47 11.39
C ASN A 290 11.17 -3.88 10.85
N ASP A 291 10.15 -4.05 10.00
CA ASP A 291 9.75 -5.40 9.55
C ASP A 291 9.39 -5.39 8.07
N CYS A 292 9.95 -6.32 7.29
CA CYS A 292 9.41 -6.58 5.95
C CYS A 292 7.90 -6.87 6.04
N ASP A 293 7.13 -6.46 5.04
CA ASP A 293 5.68 -6.72 4.93
C ASP A 293 5.29 -8.19 5.12
N PHE A 294 6.26 -9.09 4.99
CA PHE A 294 6.10 -10.53 5.06
C PHE A 294 7.12 -11.12 6.03
N PRO A 295 6.80 -11.25 7.34
CA PRO A 295 7.66 -11.98 8.26
C PRO A 295 7.73 -13.46 7.86
N GLU A 296 8.81 -14.16 8.22
CA GLU A 296 9.04 -15.56 7.78
C GLU A 296 7.84 -16.50 8.02
N PRO A 297 7.14 -16.47 9.18
CA PRO A 297 5.94 -17.30 9.38
C PRO A 297 4.84 -17.04 8.34
N PHE A 298 4.70 -15.80 7.87
CA PHE A 298 3.75 -15.44 6.84
C PHE A 298 4.23 -15.82 5.44
N ILE A 299 5.52 -15.71 5.14
CA ILE A 299 6.09 -16.22 3.88
C ILE A 299 5.80 -17.73 3.78
N GLU A 300 6.04 -18.48 4.86
CA GLU A 300 5.74 -19.92 4.90
C GLU A 300 4.25 -20.21 4.77
N PHE A 301 3.38 -19.35 5.32
CA PHE A 301 1.96 -19.41 5.04
C PHE A 301 1.66 -19.22 3.54
N LEU A 302 2.21 -18.20 2.88
CA LEU A 302 1.99 -17.97 1.46
C LEU A 302 2.52 -19.10 0.57
N ARG A 303 3.67 -19.70 0.92
CA ARG A 303 4.19 -20.89 0.22
C ARG A 303 3.19 -22.06 0.30
N ARG A 304 2.69 -22.37 1.49
CA ARG A 304 1.74 -23.48 1.70
C ARG A 304 0.39 -23.28 1.00
N HIS A 305 0.06 -22.05 0.64
CA HIS A 305 -1.20 -21.69 -0.03
C HIS A 305 -1.00 -21.28 -1.50
N ASP A 306 0.17 -21.55 -2.09
CA ASP A 306 0.50 -21.21 -3.47
C ASP A 306 0.22 -19.73 -3.81
N LEU A 307 0.54 -18.83 -2.88
CA LEU A 307 0.39 -17.37 -3.00
C LEU A 307 1.74 -16.64 -2.98
N MET A 308 2.85 -17.38 -3.00
CA MET A 308 4.21 -16.86 -3.06
C MET A 308 4.82 -17.16 -4.43
N ALA A 309 5.24 -16.12 -5.17
CA ALA A 309 5.96 -16.34 -6.42
C ALA A 309 7.42 -16.71 -6.14
N PRO A 310 8.03 -17.66 -6.89
CA PRO A 310 9.44 -18.01 -6.73
C PRO A 310 10.39 -16.81 -6.88
N GLU A 311 10.09 -15.91 -7.81
CA GLU A 311 10.81 -14.65 -8.04
C GLU A 311 10.74 -13.74 -6.81
N ALA A 312 9.53 -13.61 -6.24
CA ALA A 312 9.30 -12.83 -5.04
C ALA A 312 10.08 -13.37 -3.84
N GLU A 313 10.20 -14.69 -3.74
CA GLU A 313 10.95 -15.35 -2.67
C GLU A 313 12.45 -15.08 -2.83
N ARG A 314 12.99 -15.21 -4.05
CA ARG A 314 14.39 -14.88 -4.33
C ARG A 314 14.69 -13.41 -4.01
N ALA A 315 13.80 -12.50 -4.38
CA ALA A 315 13.97 -11.08 -4.06
C ALA A 315 13.88 -10.80 -2.56
N LEU A 316 12.93 -11.41 -1.84
CA LEU A 316 12.86 -11.29 -0.37
C LEU A 316 14.14 -11.79 0.29
N MET A 317 14.67 -12.93 -0.16
CA MET A 317 15.95 -13.46 0.33
C MET A 317 17.12 -12.53 -0.01
N ALA A 318 17.09 -11.85 -1.16
CA ALA A 318 18.10 -10.87 -1.54
C ALA A 318 18.01 -9.61 -0.67
N VAL A 319 16.81 -9.08 -0.43
CA VAL A 319 16.57 -7.92 0.45
C VAL A 319 16.96 -8.25 1.90
N ASP A 320 16.63 -9.45 2.40
CA ASP A 320 16.96 -9.89 3.75
C ASP A 320 18.48 -9.92 4.01
N ARG A 321 19.27 -10.30 2.99
CA ARG A 321 20.74 -10.29 3.08
C ARG A 321 21.35 -8.89 3.19
N VAL A 322 20.56 -7.86 2.90
CA VAL A 322 21.05 -6.56 2.48
C VAL A 322 20.55 -5.42 3.38
N VAL A 323 19.54 -5.66 4.20
CA VAL A 323 18.95 -4.65 5.09
C VAL A 323 19.23 -5.03 6.55
N LEU A 324 19.74 -4.08 7.34
CA LEU A 324 19.96 -4.30 8.78
C LEU A 324 18.61 -4.31 9.51
N ARG A 325 18.00 -5.48 9.78
CA ARG A 325 16.69 -5.65 10.49
C ARG A 325 16.63 -5.03 11.86
N ASN A 326 17.63 -5.32 12.66
CA ASN A 326 17.76 -4.78 13.98
C ASN A 326 19.24 -4.67 14.32
N LEU A 327 19.54 -3.83 15.31
CA LEU A 327 20.92 -3.62 15.74
C LEU A 327 21.56 -4.88 16.37
N ALA A 328 20.78 -5.89 16.77
CA ALA A 328 21.30 -7.15 17.28
C ALA A 328 21.90 -8.06 16.19
N MET A 329 21.64 -7.79 14.90
CA MET A 329 22.33 -8.46 13.78
C MET A 329 23.80 -8.06 13.65
N LEU A 330 24.22 -6.96 14.30
CA LEU A 330 25.60 -6.49 14.26
C LEU A 330 26.49 -7.47 15.03
N ARG A 331 27.42 -8.11 14.32
CA ARG A 331 28.33 -9.11 14.89
C ARG A 331 29.27 -8.46 15.90
N PRO A 332 29.27 -8.89 17.18
CA PRO A 332 30.25 -8.43 18.15
C PRO A 332 31.68 -8.68 17.65
N GLY A 333 32.56 -7.69 17.81
CA GLY A 333 33.98 -7.78 17.46
C GLY A 333 34.33 -7.69 15.97
N SER A 334 33.35 -7.56 15.07
CA SER A 334 33.63 -7.32 13.65
C SER A 334 33.94 -5.83 13.42
N PRO A 335 35.04 -5.46 12.72
CA PRO A 335 35.33 -4.07 12.36
C PRO A 335 34.16 -3.45 11.58
N MET A 336 33.62 -2.35 12.08
CA MET A 336 32.43 -1.74 11.51
C MET A 336 32.74 -0.40 10.84
N PHE A 337 32.20 -0.19 9.66
CA PHE A 337 32.37 1.03 8.90
C PHE A 337 31.01 1.58 8.46
N ILE A 338 30.85 2.90 8.50
CA ILE A 338 29.64 3.57 8.02
C ILE A 338 29.92 4.19 6.66
N TYR A 339 29.20 3.77 5.62
CA TYR A 339 29.21 4.45 4.33
C TYR A 339 28.24 5.63 4.37
N GLY A 340 28.79 6.84 4.31
CA GLY A 340 28.08 8.10 4.43
C GLY A 340 28.57 8.93 5.62
N ALA A 341 29.59 9.75 5.42
CA ALA A 341 30.16 10.63 6.46
C ALA A 341 29.31 11.88 6.78
N GLY A 342 28.10 11.99 6.20
CA GLY A 342 27.20 13.11 6.38
C GLY A 342 26.58 13.20 7.78
N SER A 343 25.56 14.06 7.94
CA SER A 343 24.83 14.17 9.22
C SER A 343 24.19 12.84 9.64
N ALA A 344 23.60 12.10 8.70
CA ALA A 344 22.93 10.83 8.96
C ALA A 344 23.87 9.76 9.53
N GLY A 345 25.01 9.51 8.88
CA GLY A 345 26.00 8.55 9.37
C GLY A 345 26.62 8.94 10.71
N ARG A 346 26.87 10.24 10.93
CA ARG A 346 27.36 10.73 12.23
C ARG A 346 26.34 10.53 13.34
N SER A 347 25.06 10.86 13.11
CA SER A 347 23.99 10.59 14.07
C SER A 347 23.81 9.11 14.35
N PHE A 348 23.95 8.26 13.32
CA PHE A 348 23.86 6.80 13.50
C PHE A 348 25.03 6.24 14.32
N ARG A 349 26.26 6.75 14.13
CA ARG A 349 27.40 6.39 14.99
C ARG A 349 27.12 6.70 16.47
N VAL A 350 26.55 7.87 16.76
CA VAL A 350 26.18 8.25 18.14
C VAL A 350 25.16 7.25 18.71
N LEU A 351 24.14 6.89 17.94
CA LEU A 351 23.15 5.88 18.32
C LEU A 351 23.80 4.54 18.67
N LEU A 352 24.74 4.05 17.85
CA LEU A 352 25.44 2.79 18.12
C LEU A 352 26.22 2.84 19.44
N ALA A 353 26.92 3.94 19.70
CA ALA A 353 27.66 4.14 20.95
C ALA A 353 26.74 4.21 22.18
N GLU A 354 25.63 4.94 22.10
CA GLU A 354 24.62 5.02 23.18
C GLU A 354 24.03 3.65 23.54
N ARG A 355 23.87 2.78 22.53
CA ARG A 355 23.36 1.41 22.69
C ARG A 355 24.43 0.39 23.09
N LYS A 356 25.68 0.83 23.29
CA LYS A 356 26.84 -0.04 23.61
C LYS A 356 27.03 -1.16 22.58
N LEU A 357 26.80 -0.84 21.31
CA LEU A 357 27.01 -1.73 20.18
C LEU A 357 28.47 -1.66 19.69
N PRO A 358 28.91 -2.57 18.80
CA PRO A 358 30.31 -2.59 18.38
C PRO A 358 30.79 -1.25 17.80
N ASP A 359 32.02 -0.87 18.14
CA ASP A 359 32.58 0.43 17.78
C ASP A 359 32.80 0.56 16.26
N VAL A 360 32.38 1.72 15.75
CA VAL A 360 32.66 2.14 14.37
C VAL A 360 34.14 2.51 14.26
N GLN A 361 34.85 1.83 13.35
CA GLN A 361 36.28 1.99 13.10
C GLN A 361 36.58 3.14 12.12
N GLY A 362 35.61 3.50 11.28
CA GLY A 362 35.78 4.56 10.30
C GLY A 362 34.53 4.84 9.48
N PHE A 363 34.62 5.88 8.67
CA PHE A 363 33.63 6.20 7.64
C PHE A 363 34.15 5.80 6.26
N ILE A 364 33.22 5.56 5.34
CA ILE A 364 33.48 5.42 3.92
C ILE A 364 32.71 6.54 3.22
N ASP A 365 33.37 7.20 2.28
CA ASP A 365 32.77 8.16 1.39
C ASP A 365 33.15 7.83 -0.05
N THR A 366 32.31 8.17 -1.03
CA THR A 366 32.58 7.85 -2.43
C THR A 366 33.89 8.49 -2.91
N ASN A 367 34.13 9.74 -2.52
CA ASN A 367 35.24 10.53 -3.07
C ASN A 367 36.13 11.17 -2.00
N PHE A 368 35.69 11.23 -0.75
CA PHE A 368 36.42 11.93 0.30
C PHE A 368 37.31 11.00 1.13
N SER A 369 38.58 11.39 1.30
CA SER A 369 39.51 10.80 2.25
C SER A 369 39.91 11.84 3.29
N GLY A 370 39.89 11.48 4.58
CA GLY A 370 40.23 12.43 5.65
C GLY A 370 39.86 11.93 7.03
N GLU A 371 39.42 12.84 7.90
CA GLU A 371 38.97 12.53 9.26
C GLU A 371 37.58 13.14 9.49
N VAL A 372 36.72 12.39 10.17
CA VAL A 372 35.35 12.78 10.52
C VAL A 372 35.08 12.35 11.95
N ASP A 373 34.81 13.32 12.84
CA ASP A 373 34.55 13.10 14.27
C ASP A 373 35.62 12.22 14.95
N GLY A 374 36.91 12.46 14.65
CA GLY A 374 38.04 11.72 15.24
C GLY A 374 38.26 10.32 14.67
N LEU A 375 37.51 9.92 13.64
CA LEU A 375 37.71 8.65 12.94
C LEU A 375 38.18 8.87 11.51
N ARG A 376 38.97 7.93 10.99
CA ARG A 376 39.39 7.94 9.59
C ARG A 376 38.16 7.81 8.68
N CYS A 377 38.07 8.69 7.69
CA CYS A 377 37.16 8.55 6.56
C CYS A 377 37.97 8.12 5.34
N TYR A 378 37.63 6.98 4.78
CA TYR A 378 38.26 6.42 3.59
C TYR A 378 37.43 6.77 2.36
N SER A 379 38.07 7.22 1.29
CA SER A 379 37.40 7.16 -0.01
C SER A 379 37.12 5.69 -0.37
N LEU A 380 36.13 5.42 -1.22
CA LEU A 380 35.83 4.05 -1.66
C LEU A 380 37.08 3.34 -2.24
N SER A 381 37.91 4.09 -2.96
CA SER A 381 39.18 3.58 -3.50
C SER A 381 40.17 3.19 -2.41
N GLU A 382 40.34 4.00 -1.36
CA GLU A 382 41.21 3.68 -0.21
C GLU A 382 40.65 2.53 0.61
N TYR A 383 39.33 2.52 0.84
CA TYR A 383 38.67 1.48 1.63
C TYR A 383 38.82 0.11 0.98
N LYS A 384 38.74 0.03 -0.36
CA LYS A 384 38.93 -1.20 -1.11
C LYS A 384 40.27 -1.88 -0.78
N GLU A 385 41.34 -1.12 -0.64
CA GLU A 385 42.69 -1.65 -0.35
C GLU A 385 42.80 -2.28 1.04
N ILE A 386 41.95 -1.85 1.98
CA ILE A 386 41.92 -2.38 3.35
C ILE A 386 40.73 -3.31 3.62
N HIS A 387 39.82 -3.47 2.65
CA HIS A 387 38.59 -4.22 2.84
C HIS A 387 38.88 -5.70 3.13
N SER A 388 38.08 -6.25 4.04
CA SER A 388 38.08 -7.67 4.37
C SER A 388 36.64 -8.16 4.53
N LYS A 389 36.40 -9.44 4.22
CA LYS A 389 35.10 -10.09 4.46
C LYS A 389 34.67 -10.10 5.94
N ALA A 390 35.59 -9.81 6.86
CA ALA A 390 35.29 -9.65 8.28
C ALA A 390 34.70 -8.26 8.61
N HIS A 391 34.79 -7.29 7.70
CA HIS A 391 34.25 -5.96 7.90
C HIS A 391 32.73 -5.94 7.74
N THR A 392 32.05 -5.24 8.64
CA THR A 392 30.62 -4.91 8.50
C THR A 392 30.52 -3.49 7.94
N ILE A 393 29.88 -3.33 6.79
CA ILE A 393 29.66 -2.03 6.16
C ILE A 393 28.18 -1.66 6.33
N LEU A 394 27.92 -0.49 6.92
CA LEU A 394 26.58 0.03 7.15
C LEU A 394 26.34 1.23 6.25
N ILE A 395 25.46 1.12 5.27
CA ILE A 395 25.09 2.21 4.37
C ILE A 395 24.07 3.10 5.10
N VAL A 396 24.45 4.34 5.36
CA VAL A 396 23.62 5.32 6.08
C VAL A 396 23.46 6.57 5.22
N SER A 397 22.75 6.39 4.10
CA SER A 397 22.56 7.42 3.07
C SER A 397 21.22 7.26 2.38
N THR A 398 20.67 8.36 1.87
CA THR A 398 19.52 8.34 0.95
C THR A 398 19.86 7.76 -0.42
N TYR A 399 21.15 7.72 -0.78
CA TYR A 399 21.67 7.16 -2.03
C TYR A 399 22.12 5.70 -1.85
N GLY A 400 21.33 4.92 -1.11
CA GLY A 400 21.73 3.59 -0.66
C GLY A 400 22.00 2.62 -1.81
N ASP A 401 21.18 2.69 -2.86
CA ASP A 401 21.28 1.81 -4.03
C ASP A 401 22.48 2.16 -4.90
N GLU A 402 22.78 3.44 -5.12
CA GLU A 402 23.97 3.87 -5.87
C GLU A 402 25.27 3.53 -5.13
N ILE A 403 25.28 3.70 -3.80
CA ILE A 403 26.42 3.32 -2.95
C ILE A 403 26.67 1.81 -3.03
N ARG A 404 25.60 1.02 -2.95
CA ARG A 404 25.68 -0.43 -3.07
C ARG A 404 26.23 -0.87 -4.42
N ALA A 405 25.70 -0.33 -5.51
CA ALA A 405 26.21 -0.61 -6.85
C ALA A 405 27.70 -0.21 -6.96
N GLY A 406 28.11 0.90 -6.34
CA GLY A 406 29.51 1.31 -6.27
C GLY A 406 30.40 0.33 -5.50
N LEU A 407 29.95 -0.18 -4.35
CA LEU A 407 30.65 -1.20 -3.57
C LEU A 407 30.77 -2.52 -4.34
N GLU A 408 29.68 -2.99 -4.95
CA GLU A 408 29.65 -4.23 -5.74
C GLU A 408 30.55 -4.13 -6.98
N ALA A 409 30.58 -2.98 -7.65
CA ALA A 409 31.46 -2.73 -8.80
C ALA A 409 32.95 -2.83 -8.45
N VAL A 410 33.32 -2.64 -7.17
CA VAL A 410 34.70 -2.83 -6.69
C VAL A 410 34.92 -4.17 -5.99
N GLY A 411 33.95 -5.09 -6.03
CA GLY A 411 34.03 -6.43 -5.46
C GLY A 411 33.76 -6.49 -3.95
N ILE A 412 33.10 -5.47 -3.38
CA ILE A 412 32.70 -5.42 -1.97
C ILE A 412 31.22 -5.74 -1.88
N GLU A 413 30.91 -6.89 -1.32
CA GLU A 413 29.54 -7.40 -1.17
C GLU A 413 29.09 -7.38 0.30
N GLY A 414 27.78 -7.54 0.53
CA GLY A 414 27.23 -7.75 1.89
C GLY A 414 27.14 -6.49 2.76
N ALA A 415 27.18 -5.30 2.16
CA ALA A 415 26.90 -4.06 2.87
C ALA A 415 25.42 -4.01 3.30
N LEU A 416 25.16 -3.58 4.54
CA LEU A 416 23.83 -3.54 5.12
C LEU A 416 23.26 -2.12 5.05
N ASP A 417 22.04 -1.95 4.55
CA ASP A 417 21.33 -0.67 4.65
C ASP A 417 20.87 -0.45 6.10
N ALA A 418 21.36 0.65 6.68
CA ALA A 418 21.06 1.08 8.04
C ALA A 418 20.45 2.50 8.08
N PHE A 419 20.15 3.12 6.94
CA PHE A 419 19.66 4.50 6.88
C PHE A 419 18.36 4.72 7.67
N ARG A 420 17.52 3.68 7.76
CA ARG A 420 16.24 3.72 8.49
C ARG A 420 16.33 3.98 9.99
N PHE A 421 17.46 3.67 10.63
CA PHE A 421 17.65 3.93 12.06
C PHE A 421 18.03 5.39 12.34
N VAL A 422 18.20 6.21 11.29
CA VAL A 422 18.41 7.63 11.43
C VAL A 422 17.05 8.30 11.61
N LYS A 423 16.82 8.89 12.79
CA LYS A 423 15.59 9.64 13.10
C LYS A 423 15.29 10.66 12.01
N LYS A 424 14.19 10.48 11.27
CA LYS A 424 13.55 11.57 10.52
C LYS A 424 12.90 12.50 11.54
N LYS A 425 13.28 13.77 11.53
CA LYS A 425 12.65 14.80 12.36
C LYS A 425 11.14 14.82 12.03
N GLY A 426 10.29 14.36 12.96
CA GLY A 426 8.84 14.27 12.79
C GLY A 426 8.24 12.87 12.56
N ASN A 427 9.02 11.78 12.56
CA ASN A 427 8.47 10.42 12.51
C ASN A 427 8.46 9.78 13.92
N PRO A 428 7.28 9.59 14.55
CA PRO A 428 7.19 8.98 15.89
C PRO A 428 7.54 7.49 15.93
N TYR A 429 7.70 6.84 14.77
CA TYR A 429 7.99 5.40 14.66
C TYR A 429 9.46 5.08 14.34
N ALA A 430 10.36 6.06 14.35
CA ALA A 430 11.80 5.82 14.25
C ALA A 430 12.37 5.45 15.64
N PHE A 431 12.64 4.16 15.85
CA PHE A 431 13.12 3.59 17.13
C PHE A 431 14.64 3.42 17.19
#